data_AF-A0AAC9IIM8-F1
#
_entry.id   AF-A0AAC9IIM8-F1
#
_cell.length_a   1.000
_cell.length_b   1.000
_cell.length_c   1.000
_cell.angle_alpha   90.00
_cell.angle_beta   90.00
_cell.angle_gamma   90.00
#
_symmetry.space_group_name_H-M   'P 1'
#
loop_
_entity.id
_entity.type
_entity.pdbx_description
1 polymer ?
#
loop_
_entity_poly.entity_id
_entity_poly.type
_entity_poly.pdbx_seq_one_letter_code
_entity_poly.pdbx_strand_id
1 'polypeptide(L)'
;MASFRQHENGTWEYRIRYKDKRTEKYKEKSKRGFKTKKEARIAAKKTANNLAYVGFDSTNETVGGYFPVWLEVYKKPSVKKTTYSLQERTIRINILPR
;
A
#
# COMPACT_ATOMS: atom_id res chain seq x y z
N MET A 1 7.36 17.55 4.32
CA MET A 1 6.43 18.68 4.08
C MET A 1 6.03 18.70 2.61
N ALA A 2 4.78 19.07 2.29
CA ALA A 2 4.33 19.23 0.91
C ALA A 2 4.58 20.67 0.44
N SER A 3 5.17 20.83 -0.75
CA SER A 3 5.32 22.14 -1.40
C SER A 3 4.21 22.36 -2.42
N PHE A 4 3.72 23.59 -2.54
CA PHE A 4 2.68 23.96 -3.49
C PHE A 4 3.21 25.04 -4.42
N ARG A 5 3.08 24.84 -5.73
CA ARG A 5 3.46 25.81 -6.75
C ARG A 5 2.25 26.19 -7.58
N GLN A 6 2.07 27.48 -7.83
CA GLN A 6 1.11 27.98 -8.80
C GLN A 6 1.84 28.20 -10.14
N HIS A 7 1.22 27.77 -11.23
CA HIS A 7 1.70 27.98 -12.59
C HIS A 7 1.02 29.22 -13.21
N GLU A 8 1.66 29.82 -14.21
CA GLU A 8 1.18 31.03 -14.91
C GLU A 8 -0.21 30.83 -15.54
N ASN A 9 -0.59 29.59 -15.84
CA ASN A 9 -1.92 29.21 -16.34
C ASN A 9 -3.00 29.12 -15.25
N GLY A 10 -2.72 29.56 -14.01
CA GLY A 10 -3.65 29.52 -12.89
C GLY A 10 -3.80 28.14 -12.22
N THR A 11 -3.10 27.12 -12.69
CA THR A 11 -3.16 25.77 -12.11
C THR A 11 -2.20 25.60 -10.93
N TRP A 12 -2.59 24.76 -9.98
CA TRP A 12 -1.82 24.41 -8.80
C TRP A 12 -1.18 23.03 -8.96
N GLU A 13 0.07 22.92 -8.49
CA GLU A 13 0.83 21.68 -8.38
C GLU A 13 1.19 21.45 -6.92
N TYR A 14 1.09 20.21 -6.45
CA TYR A 14 1.68 19.80 -5.18
C TYR A 14 2.89 18.89 -5.42
N ARG A 15 3.91 19.00 -4.56
CA ARG A 15 5.08 18.12 -4.50
C ARG A 15 5.25 17.59 -3.09
N ILE A 16 5.38 16.26 -2.97
CA ILE A 16 5.65 15.59 -1.70
C ILE A 16 6.95 14.81 -1.86
N ARG A 17 7.97 15.23 -1.11
CA ARG A 17 9.20 14.44 -0.91
C ARG A 17 8.94 13.42 0.18
N TYR A 18 9.22 12.15 -0.09
CA TYR A 18 9.12 11.08 0.88
C TYR A 18 10.34 10.18 0.83
N LYS A 19 10.75 9.69 2.00
CA LYS A 19 11.77 8.66 2.09
C LYS A 19 11.09 7.32 1.81
N ASP A 20 11.49 6.66 0.74
CA ASP A 20 11.04 5.30 0.48
C ASP A 20 11.70 4.38 1.50
N LYS A 21 10.92 3.76 2.39
CA LYS A 21 11.46 2.91 3.47
C LYS A 21 12.16 1.64 2.96
N ARG A 22 11.86 1.20 1.72
CA ARG A 22 12.44 -0.01 1.12
C ARG A 22 13.81 0.23 0.49
N THR A 23 14.00 1.42 -0.08
CA THR A 23 15.24 1.75 -0.81
C THR A 23 16.08 2.82 -0.12
N GLU A 24 15.58 3.36 1.00
CA GLU A 24 16.09 4.53 1.73
C GLU A 24 16.32 5.80 0.90
N LYS A 25 15.97 5.77 -0.39
CA LYS A 25 16.11 6.88 -1.32
C LYS A 25 14.92 7.83 -1.18
N TYR A 26 15.22 9.12 -1.29
CA TYR A 26 14.18 10.14 -1.38
C TYR A 26 13.53 10.08 -2.76
N LYS A 27 12.20 9.94 -2.77
CA LYS A 27 11.38 10.01 -3.97
C LYS A 27 10.48 11.23 -3.91
N GLU A 28 10.17 11.78 -5.07
CA GLU A 28 9.23 12.88 -5.22
C GLU A 28 7.97 12.38 -5.92
N LYS A 29 6.81 12.60 -5.31
CA LYS A 29 5.51 12.51 -6.01
C LYS A 29 4.99 13.92 -6.26
N SER A 30 4.78 14.25 -7.52
CA SER A 30 4.17 15.50 -7.96
C SER A 30 2.89 15.23 -8.73
N LYS A 31 1.89 16.11 -8.57
CA LYS A 31 0.69 16.11 -9.41
C LYS A 31 0.27 17.55 -9.69
N ARG A 32 0.06 17.84 -10.97
CA ARG A 32 -0.33 19.15 -11.52
C ARG A 32 -1.78 19.15 -11.99
N GLY A 33 -2.34 20.34 -12.20
CA GLY A 33 -3.65 20.53 -12.85
C GLY A 33 -4.81 20.83 -11.91
N PHE A 34 -4.55 21.19 -10.65
CA PHE A 34 -5.63 21.58 -9.73
C PHE A 34 -6.06 23.02 -9.98
N LYS A 35 -7.37 23.29 -9.99
CA LYS A 35 -7.87 24.66 -10.22
C LYS A 35 -7.72 25.54 -8.98
N THR A 36 -7.68 24.95 -7.78
CA THR A 36 -7.58 25.70 -6.52
C THR A 36 -6.51 25.16 -5.58
N LYS A 37 -5.93 26.05 -4.76
CA LYS A 37 -4.99 25.70 -3.67
C LYS A 37 -5.61 24.72 -2.67
N LYS A 38 -6.92 24.85 -2.39
CA LYS A 38 -7.65 23.99 -1.45
C LYS A 38 -7.74 22.56 -1.97
N GLU A 39 -8.03 22.38 -3.25
CA GLU A 39 -8.07 21.08 -3.92
C GLU A 39 -6.69 20.42 -3.95
N ALA A 40 -5.64 21.18 -4.30
CA ALA A 40 -4.26 20.71 -4.25
C ALA A 40 -3.85 20.26 -2.84
N ARG A 41 -4.28 20.98 -1.78
CA ARG A 41 -4.03 20.62 -0.38
C ARG A 41 -4.75 19.32 0.03
N ILE A 42 -6.01 19.14 -0.39
CA ILE A 42 -6.78 17.91 -0.10
C ILE A 42 -6.13 16.71 -0.80
N ALA A 43 -5.76 16.87 -2.08
CA ALA A 43 -5.06 15.85 -2.83
C ALA A 43 -3.69 15.51 -2.21
N ALA A 44 -2.94 16.52 -1.79
CA ALA A 44 -1.66 16.33 -1.09
C ALA A 44 -1.85 15.59 0.24
N LYS A 45 -2.89 15.92 1.03
CA LYS A 45 -3.20 15.21 2.28
C LYS A 45 -3.59 13.75 2.02
N LYS A 46 -4.38 13.47 0.97
CA LYS A 46 -4.73 12.11 0.56
C LYS A 46 -3.49 11.31 0.13
N THR A 47 -2.61 11.91 -0.67
CA THR A 47 -1.36 11.26 -1.08
C THR A 47 -0.42 11.04 0.11
N ALA A 48 -0.27 12.01 0.99
CA ALA A 48 0.53 11.87 2.21
C ALA A 48 -0.04 10.77 3.12
N ASN A 49 -1.36 10.70 3.28
CA ASN A 49 -2.01 9.61 4.02
C ASN A 49 -1.75 8.26 3.34
N ASN A 50 -1.90 8.13 2.02
CA ASN A 50 -1.60 6.88 1.32
C ASN A 50 -0.14 6.45 1.47
N LEU A 51 0.78 7.43 1.52
CA LEU A 51 2.21 7.20 1.69
C LEU A 51 2.59 6.87 3.14
N ALA A 52 1.86 7.43 4.10
CA ALA A 52 1.99 7.15 5.53
C ALA A 52 1.23 5.89 5.95
N TYR A 53 0.21 5.49 5.20
CA TYR A 53 -0.55 4.27 5.40
C TYR A 53 0.34 3.09 4.99
N VAL A 54 1.11 2.60 5.96
CA VAL A 54 1.92 1.39 5.88
C VAL A 54 1.02 0.14 5.96
N GLY A 55 -0.09 0.13 5.22
CA GLY A 55 -0.95 -1.04 5.13
C GLY A 55 -0.36 -2.00 4.11
N PHE A 56 0.17 -3.14 4.56
CA PHE A 56 0.64 -4.28 3.74
C PHE A 56 1.65 -3.97 2.60
N ASP A 57 2.15 -2.74 2.48
CA ASP A 57 2.99 -2.30 1.34
C ASP A 57 4.50 -2.31 1.67
N SER A 58 4.88 -2.56 2.93
CA SER A 58 6.31 -2.64 3.31
C SER A 58 6.94 -4.00 2.99
N THR A 59 6.12 -5.04 2.87
CA THR A 59 6.54 -6.35 2.41
C THR A 59 5.86 -6.57 1.06
N ASN A 60 6.62 -6.92 0.02
CA ASN A 60 6.05 -7.43 -1.26
C ASN A 60 5.33 -8.78 -1.06
N GLU A 61 4.84 -9.07 0.15
CA GLU A 61 4.16 -10.29 0.49
C GLU A 61 2.80 -10.27 -0.17
N THR A 62 2.70 -11.01 -1.26
CA THR A 62 1.43 -11.30 -1.88
C THR A 62 0.61 -12.17 -0.94
N VAL A 63 -0.71 -12.12 -1.10
CA VAL A 63 -1.64 -13.09 -0.50
C VAL A 63 -1.15 -14.53 -0.76
N GLY A 64 -0.61 -14.79 -1.95
CA GLY A 64 0.04 -16.06 -2.32
C GLY A 64 1.24 -16.46 -1.46
N GLY A 65 2.08 -15.50 -1.05
CA GLY A 65 3.24 -15.77 -0.19
C GLY A 65 2.89 -15.89 1.30
N TYR A 66 1.91 -15.12 1.78
CA TYR A 66 1.55 -15.08 3.20
C TYR A 66 0.84 -16.36 3.69
N PHE A 67 -0.16 -16.82 2.95
CA PHE A 67 -1.03 -17.91 3.40
C PHE A 67 -0.34 -19.26 3.61
N PRO A 68 0.64 -19.68 2.80
CA PRO A 68 1.44 -20.88 3.06
C PRO A 68 2.21 -20.82 4.38
N VAL A 69 2.85 -19.68 4.66
CA VAL A 69 3.59 -19.46 5.92
C VAL A 69 2.62 -19.49 7.11
N TRP A 70 1.46 -18.87 6.97
CA TRP A 70 0.45 -18.86 8.03
C TRP A 70 -0.10 -20.26 8.34
N LEU A 71 -0.35 -21.07 7.30
CA LEU A 71 -0.80 -22.45 7.46
C LEU A 71 0.23 -23.30 8.21
N GLU A 72 1.50 -23.18 7.85
CA GLU A 72 2.57 -23.98 8.44
C GLU A 72 2.93 -23.56 9.87
N VAL A 73 3.09 -22.26 10.12
CA VAL A 73 3.56 -21.75 11.43
C VAL A 73 2.43 -21.76 12.47
N TYR A 74 1.22 -21.39 12.09
CA TYR A 74 0.15 -21.14 13.06
C TYR A 74 -0.93 -22.22 13.07
N LYS A 75 -1.28 -22.81 11.92
CA LYS A 75 -2.39 -23.77 11.84
C LYS A 75 -1.96 -25.21 12.02
N LYS A 76 -0.88 -25.64 11.38
CA LYS A 76 -0.35 -27.01 11.46
C LYS A 76 -0.15 -27.54 12.89
N PRO A 77 0.39 -26.77 13.87
CA PRO A 77 0.52 -27.25 15.25
C PRO A 77 -0.79 -27.18 16.06
N SER A 78 -1.73 -26.32 15.66
CA SER A 78 -2.94 -26.03 16.43
C SER A 78 -4.17 -26.83 16.01
N VAL A 79 -4.20 -27.38 14.80
CA VAL A 79 -5.40 -28.03 14.24
C VAL A 79 -5.16 -29.49 13.89
N LYS A 80 -6.23 -30.30 13.96
CA LYS A 80 -6.20 -31.70 13.52
C LYS A 80 -5.95 -31.78 12.01
N LYS A 81 -5.31 -32.87 11.56
CA LYS A 81 -4.97 -33.11 10.14
C LYS A 81 -6.16 -32.89 9.19
N THR A 82 -7.34 -33.40 9.54
CA THR A 82 -8.56 -33.27 8.73
C THR A 82 -8.98 -31.81 8.54
N THR A 83 -8.90 -31.02 9.62
CA THR A 83 -9.23 -29.59 9.60
C THR A 83 -8.17 -28.78 8.85
N TYR A 84 -6.89 -29.17 8.97
CA TYR A 84 -5.79 -28.58 8.22
C TYR A 84 -5.99 -28.74 6.71
N SER A 85 -6.25 -29.97 6.24
CA SER A 85 -6.45 -30.24 4.82
C SER A 85 -7.65 -29.48 4.23
N LEU A 86 -8.73 -29.30 5.00
CA LEU A 86 -9.86 -28.49 4.57
C LEU A 86 -9.49 -27.01 4.43
N GLN A 87 -8.77 -26.45 5.40
CA GLN A 87 -8.33 -25.04 5.37
C GLN A 87 -7.37 -24.78 4.23
N GLU A 88 -6.38 -25.66 4.02
CA GLU A 88 -5.43 -25.59 2.91
C GLU A 88 -6.15 -25.59 1.55
N ARG A 89 -7.12 -26.50 1.37
CA ARG A 89 -7.94 -26.56 0.16
C ARG A 89 -8.76 -25.29 -0.06
N THR A 90 -9.41 -24.77 0.98
CA THR A 90 -10.21 -23.54 0.88
C THR A 90 -9.35 -22.34 0.50
N ILE A 91 -8.16 -22.22 1.10
CA ILE A 91 -7.21 -21.15 0.76
C ILE A 91 -6.79 -21.25 -0.70
N ARG A 92 -6.42 -22.46 -1.15
CA ARG A 92 -5.98 -22.69 -2.53
C ARG A 92 -7.05 -22.40 -3.58
N ILE A 93 -8.31 -22.71 -3.28
CA ILE A 93 -9.42 -22.61 -4.25
C ILE A 93 -10.06 -21.21 -4.22
N ASN A 94 -10.25 -20.63 -3.04
CA ASN A 94 -11.10 -19.44 -2.86
C ASN A 94 -10.33 -18.16 -2.53
N ILE A 95 -9.10 -18.26 -1.99
CA ILE A 95 -8.37 -17.11 -1.45
C ILE A 95 -7.18 -16.75 -2.34
N LEU A 96 -6.48 -17.75 -2.88
CA LEU A 96 -5.39 -17.52 -3.81
C LEU A 96 -5.93 -17.21 -5.21
N PRO A 97 -5.53 -16.08 -5.84
CA PRO A 97 -5.87 -15.81 -7.22
C PRO A 97 -5.24 -16.86 -8.15
N ARG A 98 -5.97 -17.23 -9.21
CA ARG A 98 -5.53 -18.17 -10.25
C ARG A 98 -4.45 -17.58 -11.14
#